data_AF-A0A8C4SQ98-F1
#
_entry.id   AF-A0A8C4SQ98-F1
#
_cell.length_a   1.000
_cell.length_b   1.000
_cell.length_c   1.000
_cell.angle_alpha   90.00
_cell.angle_beta   90.00
_cell.angle_gamma   90.00
#
_symmetry.space_group_name_H-M   'P 1'
#
loop_
_entity.id
_entity.type
_entity.pdbx_description
1 polymer ?
#
loop_
_entity_poly.entity_id
_entity_poly.type
_entity_poly.pdbx_seq_one_letter_code
_entity_poly.pdbx_strand_id
1 'polypeptide(L)'
;RAHPISFDEFNSNHSLISGCKNVHYDLVFILDTSSSVGKEDFEKVRQWVANLVETFEIGPEKTRVGVVRYSDKPTTEFDLGRYTTVEDVKRAARNIRYLGGNTNTGEAISYITTRSFSETSGARPREQGIKKVAILMTDGRSQDYVLEPSKAAHQAGIRVFAVGVGDALKEELDEIASEPKSSHVFHVSDFNAIDKIRGKLRRRLCESEDVFPQGLPDEYAFVTTFKFRKTSRREDWYIWQIIDKYGIPQVFTRDAVRAVFRSPEVADLFDRNWHKIALSIQAQTVSLYLDCKLIQTMPIEEREDIDIQGKTVIGKRLYDSVPIDVSMKTISTILLAIVKKNESIFRRLWPL
;
A
#
# COMPACT_ATOMS: atom_id res chain seq x y z
N ARG A 1 -3.22 -31.07 32.75
CA ARG A 1 -1.87 -30.47 32.66
C ARG A 1 -1.63 -30.14 31.21
N ALA A 2 -1.78 -28.87 30.85
CA ALA A 2 -1.45 -28.36 29.52
C ALA A 2 -0.49 -27.19 29.75
N HIS A 3 0.66 -27.23 29.08
CA HIS A 3 1.73 -26.26 29.23
C HIS A 3 1.32 -24.89 28.66
N PRO A 4 1.61 -23.77 29.36
CA PRO A 4 1.45 -22.44 28.79
C PRO A 4 2.62 -22.16 27.83
N ILE A 5 2.29 -21.81 26.58
CA ILE A 5 3.26 -21.28 25.61
C ILE A 5 3.69 -19.89 26.11
N SER A 6 4.99 -19.72 26.38
CA SER A 6 5.58 -18.46 26.82
C SER A 6 5.72 -17.49 25.63
N PHE A 7 5.42 -16.22 25.88
CA PHE A 7 5.55 -15.12 24.92
C PHE A 7 6.99 -14.56 24.88
N ASP A 8 7.98 -15.44 24.99
CA ASP A 8 9.41 -15.11 24.84
C ASP A 8 10.03 -15.76 23.57
N GLU A 9 9.22 -16.35 22.69
CA GLU A 9 9.64 -16.91 21.38
C GLU A 9 9.27 -16.00 20.19
N PHE A 10 9.09 -14.70 20.41
CA PHE A 10 8.85 -13.71 19.35
C PHE A 10 9.96 -12.66 19.27
N ASN A 11 11.22 -13.06 19.45
CA ASN A 11 12.36 -12.28 18.97
C ASN A 11 13.64 -13.13 18.91
N SER A 12 13.69 -14.04 17.94
CA SER A 12 14.94 -14.48 17.30
C SER A 12 14.57 -15.42 16.14
N ASN A 13 15.02 -15.07 14.93
CA ASN A 13 14.95 -15.89 13.70
C ASN A 13 13.65 -15.92 12.87
N HIS A 14 12.77 -14.93 12.94
CA HIS A 14 11.94 -14.61 11.75
C HIS A 14 12.70 -13.60 10.88
N SER A 15 13.50 -14.16 9.99
CA SER A 15 14.12 -13.46 8.88
C SER A 15 13.14 -12.48 8.21
N LEU A 16 13.71 -11.41 7.66
CA LEU A 16 13.10 -10.43 6.75
C LEU A 16 12.60 -11.05 5.41
N ILE A 17 12.09 -12.28 5.46
CA ILE A 17 11.66 -13.15 4.36
C ILE A 17 10.24 -13.66 4.67
N SER A 18 9.29 -12.74 4.83
CA SER A 18 7.87 -13.04 4.59
C SER A 18 7.54 -12.48 3.21
N GLY A 19 7.58 -13.32 2.18
CA GLY A 19 7.07 -12.95 0.84
C GLY A 19 5.58 -12.62 0.85
N CYS A 20 4.99 -12.23 -0.28
CA CYS A 20 3.55 -11.99 -0.41
C CYS A 20 2.77 -13.32 -0.41
N LYS A 21 2.92 -14.16 0.63
CA LYS A 21 2.41 -15.53 0.66
C LYS A 21 0.89 -15.62 0.64
N ASN A 22 0.21 -14.63 1.22
CA ASN A 22 -1.26 -14.59 1.34
C ASN A 22 -1.93 -13.53 0.45
N VAL A 23 -1.20 -12.94 -0.50
CA VAL A 23 -1.78 -11.96 -1.43
C VAL A 23 -1.43 -12.36 -2.85
N HIS A 24 -2.46 -12.53 -3.68
CA HIS A 24 -2.35 -13.00 -5.04
C HIS A 24 -2.73 -11.89 -6.02
N TYR A 25 -2.03 -11.85 -7.15
CA TYR A 25 -2.18 -10.81 -8.16
C TYR A 25 -2.30 -11.42 -9.55
N ASP A 26 -2.92 -10.66 -10.44
CA ASP A 26 -2.59 -10.74 -11.85
C ASP A 26 -1.53 -9.66 -12.11
N LEU A 27 -0.29 -10.11 -12.31
CA LEU A 27 0.89 -9.24 -12.36
C LEU A 27 1.45 -9.21 -13.79
N VAL A 28 1.46 -8.04 -14.41
CA VAL A 28 2.06 -7.83 -15.74
C VAL A 28 3.29 -6.93 -15.61
N PHE A 29 4.43 -7.39 -16.12
CA PHE A 29 5.61 -6.55 -16.31
C PHE A 29 5.56 -5.90 -17.70
N ILE A 30 5.86 -4.60 -17.74
CA ILE A 30 5.95 -3.80 -18.97
C ILE A 30 7.40 -3.35 -19.09
N LEU A 31 8.16 -4.00 -19.97
CA LEU A 31 9.60 -3.86 -20.04
C LEU A 31 10.01 -3.04 -21.26
N ASP A 32 10.63 -1.90 -21.03
CA ASP A 32 11.24 -1.14 -22.10
C ASP A 32 12.43 -1.92 -22.71
N THR A 33 12.38 -2.10 -24.03
CA THR A 33 13.42 -2.72 -24.85
C THR A 33 13.94 -1.77 -25.93
N SER A 34 13.71 -0.47 -25.75
CA SER A 34 14.17 0.61 -26.61
C SER A 34 15.69 0.65 -26.75
N SER A 35 16.15 1.43 -27.72
CA SER A 35 17.57 1.56 -28.02
C SER A 35 18.35 2.27 -26.90
N SER A 36 17.70 3.11 -26.08
CA SER A 36 18.33 3.79 -24.94
C SER A 36 18.74 2.81 -23.84
N VAL A 37 17.91 1.80 -23.57
CA VAL A 37 18.18 0.79 -22.53
C VAL A 37 19.46 0.03 -22.84
N GLY A 38 19.67 -0.37 -24.09
CA GLY A 38 20.82 -1.19 -24.49
C GLY A 38 20.75 -2.64 -24.03
N LYS A 39 21.48 -3.51 -24.74
CA LYS A 39 21.40 -4.97 -24.54
C LYS A 39 21.89 -5.41 -23.16
N GLU A 40 23.00 -4.85 -22.69
CA GLU A 40 23.65 -5.23 -21.41
C GLU A 40 22.77 -4.91 -20.20
N ASP A 41 22.17 -3.72 -20.20
CA ASP A 41 21.30 -3.27 -19.13
C ASP A 41 19.94 -3.99 -19.16
N PHE A 42 19.43 -4.34 -20.34
CA PHE A 42 18.26 -5.20 -20.44
C PHE A 42 18.50 -6.61 -19.83
N GLU A 43 19.74 -7.13 -19.81
CA GLU A 43 20.04 -8.37 -19.09
C GLU A 43 19.78 -8.23 -17.58
N LYS A 44 20.11 -7.07 -17.02
CA LYS A 44 19.85 -6.74 -15.61
C LYS A 44 18.35 -6.64 -15.33
N VAL A 45 17.58 -6.06 -16.25
CA VAL A 45 16.10 -6.02 -16.18
C VAL A 45 15.51 -7.43 -16.13
N ARG A 46 15.92 -8.32 -17.04
CA ARG A 46 15.45 -9.71 -17.07
C ARG A 46 15.77 -10.45 -15.78
N GLN A 47 16.97 -10.26 -15.24
CA GLN A 47 17.37 -10.88 -13.98
C GLN A 47 16.58 -10.30 -12.79
N TRP A 48 16.32 -8.99 -12.79
CA TRP A 48 15.52 -8.34 -11.75
C TRP A 48 14.09 -8.85 -11.73
N VAL A 49 13.44 -8.99 -12.89
CA VAL A 49 12.10 -9.61 -13.00
C VAL A 49 12.13 -11.04 -12.46
N ALA A 50 13.12 -11.85 -12.88
CA ALA A 50 13.27 -13.21 -12.40
C ALA A 50 13.44 -13.28 -10.87
N ASN A 51 14.20 -12.36 -10.27
CA ASN A 51 14.42 -12.29 -8.83
C ASN A 51 13.17 -11.80 -8.07
N LEU A 52 12.42 -10.84 -8.62
CA LEU A 52 11.21 -10.33 -7.98
C LEU A 52 10.09 -11.38 -7.97
N VAL A 53 9.97 -12.18 -9.03
CA VAL A 53 8.98 -13.26 -9.14
C VAL A 53 9.11 -14.29 -8.02
N GLU A 54 10.32 -14.54 -7.51
CA GLU A 54 10.58 -15.46 -6.38
C GLU A 54 9.86 -15.04 -5.08
N THR A 55 9.40 -13.80 -5.00
CA THR A 55 8.72 -13.28 -3.80
C THR A 55 7.22 -13.58 -3.75
N PHE A 56 6.66 -14.11 -4.85
CA PHE A 56 5.26 -14.47 -4.99
C PHE A 56 5.06 -15.98 -5.00
N GLU A 57 3.88 -16.41 -4.57
CA GLU A 57 3.42 -17.76 -4.85
C GLU A 57 2.77 -17.81 -6.23
N ILE A 58 3.45 -18.44 -7.19
CA ILE A 58 2.96 -18.59 -8.56
C ILE A 58 2.12 -19.85 -8.68
N GLY A 59 0.99 -19.74 -9.36
CA GLY A 59 0.11 -20.87 -9.63
C GLY A 59 -1.24 -20.46 -10.21
N PRO A 60 -2.05 -21.41 -10.70
CA PRO A 60 -3.33 -21.13 -11.34
C PRO A 60 -4.30 -20.33 -10.46
N GLU A 61 -4.38 -20.68 -9.18
CA GLU A 61 -5.23 -20.01 -8.17
C GLU A 61 -4.46 -19.00 -7.31
N LYS A 62 -3.17 -18.76 -7.63
CA LYS A 62 -2.29 -17.87 -6.87
C LYS A 62 -1.93 -16.64 -7.70
N THR A 63 -0.70 -16.15 -7.64
CA THR A 63 -0.26 -15.07 -8.52
C THR A 63 -0.04 -15.59 -9.93
N ARG A 64 -0.62 -14.92 -10.92
CA ARG A 64 -0.39 -15.15 -12.35
C ARG A 64 0.51 -14.04 -12.89
N VAL A 65 1.52 -14.40 -13.68
CA VAL A 65 2.49 -13.44 -14.21
C VAL A 65 2.43 -13.43 -15.73
N GLY A 66 2.39 -12.24 -16.30
CA GLY A 66 2.55 -11.96 -17.72
C GLY A 66 3.69 -10.97 -17.95
N VAL A 67 4.27 -10.98 -19.14
CA VAL A 67 5.31 -10.01 -19.53
C VAL A 67 5.04 -9.49 -20.93
N VAL A 68 5.04 -8.17 -21.03
CA VAL A 68 5.02 -7.42 -22.28
C VAL A 68 6.35 -6.69 -22.37
N ARG A 69 7.05 -6.84 -23.50
CA ARG A 69 8.13 -5.92 -23.86
C ARG A 69 7.58 -4.87 -24.81
N TYR A 70 8.16 -3.68 -24.83
CA TYR A 70 7.82 -2.67 -25.81
C TYR A 70 9.05 -1.92 -26.31
N SER A 71 8.91 -1.36 -27.51
CA SER A 71 9.79 -0.34 -28.05
C SER A 71 8.95 0.51 -29.00
N ASP A 72 8.97 0.22 -30.30
CA ASP A 72 8.05 0.80 -31.29
C ASP A 72 6.62 0.31 -31.10
N LYS A 73 6.45 -0.96 -30.71
CA LYS A 73 5.15 -1.59 -30.45
C LYS A 73 5.25 -2.54 -29.26
N PRO A 74 4.19 -2.67 -28.46
CA PRO A 74 4.12 -3.68 -27.40
C PRO A 74 4.02 -5.09 -28.00
N THR A 75 4.73 -6.04 -27.41
CA THR A 75 4.67 -7.47 -27.75
C THR A 75 4.54 -8.29 -26.47
N THR A 76 3.53 -9.15 -26.42
CA THR A 76 3.38 -10.14 -25.35
C THR A 76 4.44 -11.23 -25.50
N GLU A 77 5.32 -11.35 -24.51
CA GLU A 77 6.28 -12.47 -24.42
C GLU A 77 5.60 -13.71 -23.81
N PHE A 78 4.74 -13.48 -22.83
CA PHE A 78 3.79 -14.49 -22.34
C PHE A 78 2.62 -13.86 -21.59
N ASP A 79 1.43 -14.43 -21.82
CA ASP A 79 0.18 -14.06 -21.14
C ASP A 79 0.14 -14.55 -19.68
N LEU A 80 -0.80 -13.99 -18.90
CA LEU A 80 -1.04 -14.38 -17.51
C LEU A 80 -1.41 -15.85 -17.43
N GLY A 81 -0.79 -16.57 -16.49
CA GLY A 81 -1.09 -17.98 -16.24
C GLY A 81 -0.54 -18.96 -17.29
N ARG A 82 0.18 -18.48 -18.32
CA ARG A 82 0.91 -19.36 -19.26
C ARG A 82 1.90 -20.25 -18.53
N TYR A 83 2.60 -19.70 -17.54
CA TYR A 83 3.52 -20.43 -16.67
C TYR A 83 2.95 -20.48 -15.25
N THR A 84 2.97 -21.66 -14.65
CA THR A 84 2.33 -21.93 -13.35
C THR A 84 3.32 -22.20 -12.23
N THR A 85 4.63 -22.16 -12.53
CA THR A 85 5.72 -22.31 -11.55
C THR A 85 6.66 -21.11 -11.58
N VAL A 86 7.32 -20.83 -10.46
CA VAL A 86 8.31 -19.75 -10.34
C VAL A 86 9.46 -19.99 -11.32
N GLU A 87 9.95 -21.22 -11.43
CA GLU A 87 11.07 -21.63 -12.27
C GLU A 87 10.78 -21.39 -13.76
N ASP A 88 9.55 -21.67 -14.20
CA ASP A 88 9.14 -21.47 -15.59
C ASP A 88 9.04 -19.99 -15.95
N VAL A 89 8.45 -19.17 -15.07
CA VAL A 89 8.39 -17.71 -15.27
C VAL A 89 9.81 -17.13 -15.32
N LYS A 90 10.70 -17.54 -14.41
CA LYS A 90 12.11 -17.09 -14.40
C LYS A 90 12.84 -17.46 -15.68
N ARG A 91 12.68 -18.70 -16.15
CA ARG A 91 13.31 -19.18 -17.38
C ARG A 91 12.78 -18.41 -18.59
N ALA A 92 11.48 -18.16 -18.66
CA ALA A 92 10.87 -17.37 -19.73
C ALA A 92 11.36 -15.92 -19.71
N ALA A 93 11.36 -15.26 -18.56
CA ALA A 93 11.82 -13.89 -18.40
C ALA A 93 13.28 -13.69 -18.82
N ARG A 94 14.18 -14.63 -18.46
CA ARG A 94 15.60 -14.60 -18.86
C ARG A 94 15.81 -14.75 -20.37
N ASN A 95 14.87 -15.35 -21.10
CA ASN A 95 14.98 -15.60 -22.53
C ASN A 95 14.31 -14.54 -23.42
N ILE A 96 13.72 -13.50 -22.81
CA ILE A 96 13.14 -12.38 -23.58
C ILE A 96 14.22 -11.73 -24.43
N ARG A 97 13.91 -11.50 -25.71
CA ARG A 97 14.85 -10.92 -26.68
C ARG A 97 14.86 -9.40 -26.58
N TYR A 98 16.06 -8.83 -26.56
CA TYR A 98 16.27 -7.40 -26.77
C TYR A 98 16.28 -7.11 -28.28
N LEU A 99 15.44 -6.18 -28.73
CA LEU A 99 15.30 -5.82 -30.15
C LEU A 99 15.65 -4.36 -30.46
N GLY A 100 15.73 -3.49 -29.44
CA GLY A 100 15.86 -2.05 -29.68
C GLY A 100 14.58 -1.45 -30.27
N GLY A 101 14.68 -0.19 -30.69
CA GLY A 101 13.59 0.59 -31.26
C GLY A 101 13.36 1.91 -30.52
N ASN A 102 12.17 2.49 -30.75
CA ASN A 102 11.68 3.68 -30.03
C ASN A 102 11.16 3.33 -28.62
N THR A 103 10.57 4.32 -27.95
CA THR A 103 10.04 4.20 -26.59
C THR A 103 8.58 4.67 -26.56
N ASN A 104 7.64 3.85 -27.05
CA ASN A 104 6.21 4.16 -27.07
C ASN A 104 5.50 3.62 -25.81
N THR A 105 5.68 4.31 -24.69
CA THR A 105 5.21 3.90 -23.37
C THR A 105 3.68 3.98 -23.25
N GLY A 106 3.05 4.99 -23.84
CA GLY A 106 1.60 5.18 -23.82
C GLY A 106 0.85 4.06 -24.55
N GLU A 107 1.34 3.63 -25.70
CA GLU A 107 0.83 2.48 -26.44
C GLU A 107 0.97 1.19 -25.62
N ALA A 108 2.09 1.00 -24.93
CA ALA A 108 2.29 -0.16 -24.06
C ALA A 108 1.28 -0.20 -22.89
N ILE A 109 0.97 0.95 -22.29
CA ILE A 109 -0.03 1.05 -21.20
C ILE A 109 -1.45 0.81 -21.72
N SER A 110 -1.76 1.28 -22.94
CA SER A 110 -3.05 0.99 -23.57
C SER A 110 -3.18 -0.51 -23.93
N TYR A 111 -2.09 -1.11 -24.38
CA TYR A 111 -2.04 -2.53 -24.73
C TYR A 111 -2.27 -3.45 -23.53
N ILE A 112 -1.60 -3.23 -22.40
CA ILE A 112 -1.84 -4.07 -21.21
C ILE A 112 -3.27 -3.91 -20.69
N THR A 113 -3.83 -2.70 -20.76
CA THR A 113 -5.19 -2.40 -20.29
C THR A 113 -6.24 -3.16 -21.09
N THR A 114 -6.08 -3.19 -22.42
CA THR A 114 -7.08 -3.78 -23.33
C THR A 114 -6.83 -5.26 -23.63
N ARG A 115 -5.57 -5.70 -23.67
CA ARG A 115 -5.17 -7.06 -24.06
C ARG A 115 -4.71 -7.89 -22.87
N SER A 116 -3.62 -7.49 -22.22
CA SER A 116 -2.95 -8.35 -21.22
C SER A 116 -3.81 -8.60 -19.99
N PHE A 117 -4.64 -7.63 -19.57
CA PHE A 117 -5.60 -7.77 -18.47
C PHE A 117 -7.00 -8.25 -18.87
N SER A 118 -7.15 -8.78 -20.09
CA SER A 118 -8.37 -9.44 -20.55
C SER A 118 -8.44 -10.89 -20.05
N GLU A 119 -9.65 -11.40 -19.88
CA GLU A 119 -9.88 -12.80 -19.48
C GLU A 119 -9.30 -13.80 -20.49
N THR A 120 -9.34 -13.45 -21.79
CA THR A 120 -8.74 -14.26 -22.85
C THR A 120 -7.21 -14.33 -22.78
N SER A 121 -6.57 -13.39 -22.08
CA SER A 121 -5.14 -13.39 -21.77
C SER A 121 -4.84 -13.90 -20.35
N GLY A 122 -5.82 -14.54 -19.70
CA GLY A 122 -5.63 -15.24 -18.42
C GLY A 122 -5.80 -14.37 -17.18
N ALA A 123 -6.20 -13.10 -17.33
CA ALA A 123 -6.63 -12.27 -16.20
C ALA A 123 -7.92 -12.82 -15.59
N ARG A 124 -8.07 -12.69 -14.28
CA ARG A 124 -9.25 -13.15 -13.57
C ARG A 124 -10.35 -12.09 -13.58
N PRO A 125 -11.64 -12.51 -13.63
CA PRO A 125 -12.78 -11.61 -13.52
C PRO A 125 -12.75 -10.82 -12.20
N ARG A 126 -13.35 -9.63 -12.21
CA ARG A 126 -13.36 -8.71 -11.07
C ARG A 126 -14.00 -9.33 -9.83
N GLU A 127 -14.97 -10.23 -10.02
CA GLU A 127 -15.74 -10.93 -8.99
C GLU A 127 -14.86 -11.83 -8.13
N GLN A 128 -13.70 -12.28 -8.64
CA GLN A 128 -12.74 -13.07 -7.85
C GLN A 128 -11.91 -12.20 -6.89
N GLY A 129 -12.03 -10.87 -6.96
CA GLY A 129 -11.37 -9.94 -6.03
C GLY A 129 -9.83 -9.88 -6.17
N ILE A 130 -9.29 -10.44 -7.25
CA ILE A 130 -7.85 -10.44 -7.53
C ILE A 130 -7.42 -9.07 -8.05
N LYS A 131 -6.34 -8.54 -7.47
CA LYS A 131 -5.79 -7.25 -7.87
C LYS A 131 -4.99 -7.37 -9.16
N LYS A 132 -5.28 -6.48 -10.12
CA LYS A 132 -4.52 -6.30 -11.36
C LYS A 132 -3.40 -5.30 -11.11
N VAL A 133 -2.16 -5.73 -11.32
CA VAL A 133 -0.97 -4.93 -11.03
C VAL A 133 -0.05 -4.89 -12.24
N ALA A 134 0.34 -3.70 -12.66
CA ALA A 134 1.36 -3.49 -13.67
C ALA A 134 2.65 -2.95 -13.03
N ILE A 135 3.81 -3.46 -13.45
CA ILE A 135 5.11 -2.89 -13.12
C ILE A 135 5.76 -2.47 -14.43
N LEU A 136 5.84 -1.17 -14.66
CA LEU A 136 6.45 -0.55 -15.82
C LEU A 136 7.90 -0.18 -15.52
N MET A 137 8.81 -0.53 -16.42
CA MET A 137 10.23 -0.21 -16.33
C MET A 137 10.67 0.53 -17.58
N THR A 138 11.23 1.72 -17.42
CA THR A 138 11.71 2.59 -18.51
C THR A 138 12.99 3.32 -18.08
N ASP A 139 13.86 3.66 -19.03
CA ASP A 139 15.08 4.44 -18.79
C ASP A 139 15.02 5.87 -19.34
N GLY A 140 13.90 6.23 -19.98
CA GLY A 140 13.84 7.45 -20.76
C GLY A 140 12.44 8.01 -20.93
N ARG A 141 12.40 9.12 -21.67
CA ARG A 141 11.19 9.84 -22.05
C ARG A 141 10.43 9.09 -23.15
N SER A 142 9.12 8.95 -22.99
CA SER A 142 8.28 8.38 -24.04
C SER A 142 8.23 9.28 -25.27
N GLN A 143 8.10 8.64 -26.44
CA GLN A 143 7.87 9.31 -27.72
C GLN A 143 6.38 9.49 -28.05
N ASP A 144 5.49 8.97 -27.20
CA ASP A 144 4.05 9.16 -27.24
C ASP A 144 3.49 9.69 -25.91
N TYR A 145 2.21 10.07 -25.89
CA TYR A 145 1.57 10.60 -24.68
C TYR A 145 1.18 9.48 -23.72
N VAL A 146 1.61 9.59 -22.46
CA VAL A 146 1.36 8.56 -21.42
C VAL A 146 0.15 8.87 -20.53
N LEU A 147 -0.24 10.15 -20.39
CA LEU A 147 -1.26 10.58 -19.43
C LEU A 147 -2.62 9.89 -19.61
N GLU A 148 -3.20 9.96 -20.81
CA GLU A 148 -4.53 9.39 -21.07
C GLU A 148 -4.55 7.86 -21.02
N PRO A 149 -3.57 7.13 -21.61
CA PRO A 149 -3.42 5.70 -21.40
C PRO A 149 -3.33 5.31 -19.91
N SER A 150 -2.59 6.09 -19.11
CA SER A 150 -2.40 5.81 -17.68
C SER A 150 -3.69 6.05 -16.89
N LYS A 151 -4.43 7.13 -17.18
CA LYS A 151 -5.76 7.35 -16.61
C LYS A 151 -6.71 6.21 -16.95
N ALA A 152 -6.73 5.74 -18.20
CA ALA A 152 -7.57 4.62 -18.61
C ALA A 152 -7.21 3.32 -17.85
N ALA A 153 -5.90 3.03 -17.69
CA ALA A 153 -5.44 1.89 -16.91
C ALA A 153 -5.89 1.98 -15.44
N HIS A 154 -5.76 3.16 -14.81
CA HIS A 154 -6.20 3.40 -13.44
C HIS A 154 -7.72 3.25 -13.28
N GLN A 155 -8.50 3.80 -14.22
CA GLN A 155 -9.96 3.66 -14.24
C GLN A 155 -10.41 2.21 -14.43
N ALA A 156 -9.61 1.39 -15.14
CA ALA A 156 -9.83 -0.04 -15.27
C ALA A 156 -9.45 -0.84 -14.00
N GLY A 157 -9.02 -0.18 -12.92
CA GLY A 157 -8.64 -0.81 -11.66
C GLY A 157 -7.27 -1.48 -11.70
N ILE A 158 -6.40 -1.07 -12.63
CA ILE A 158 -5.02 -1.58 -12.72
C ILE A 158 -4.14 -0.67 -11.87
N ARG A 159 -3.48 -1.26 -10.87
CA ARG A 159 -2.50 -0.57 -10.02
C ARG A 159 -1.13 -0.58 -10.72
N VAL A 160 -0.66 0.58 -11.14
CA VAL A 160 0.58 0.74 -11.92
C VAL A 160 1.71 1.23 -11.01
N PHE A 161 2.81 0.49 -11.00
CA PHE A 161 4.09 0.88 -10.43
C PHE A 161 5.02 1.32 -11.56
N ALA A 162 5.57 2.53 -11.48
CA ALA A 162 6.53 3.05 -12.46
C ALA A 162 7.94 3.01 -11.88
N VAL A 163 8.85 2.35 -12.59
CA VAL A 163 10.27 2.23 -12.27
C VAL A 163 11.08 2.93 -13.35
N GLY A 164 11.58 4.13 -13.01
CA GLY A 164 12.52 4.86 -13.84
C GLY A 164 13.97 4.48 -13.51
N VAL A 165 14.78 4.35 -14.54
CA VAL A 165 16.23 4.12 -14.43
C VAL A 165 16.97 5.28 -15.10
N GLY A 166 18.05 5.77 -14.50
CA GLY A 166 18.90 6.81 -15.10
C GLY A 166 18.12 8.09 -15.39
N ASP A 167 18.08 8.47 -16.66
CA ASP A 167 17.52 9.74 -17.13
C ASP A 167 15.99 9.71 -17.34
N ALA A 168 15.31 8.66 -16.85
CA ALA A 168 13.85 8.60 -16.84
C ALA A 168 13.24 9.84 -16.15
N LEU A 169 12.33 10.52 -16.86
CA LEU A 169 11.70 11.75 -16.39
C LEU A 169 10.70 11.47 -15.28
N LYS A 170 10.91 12.10 -14.12
CA LYS A 170 10.05 11.88 -12.96
C LYS A 170 8.61 12.29 -13.22
N GLU A 171 8.39 13.39 -13.94
CA GLU A 171 7.06 13.89 -14.28
C GLU A 171 6.27 12.85 -15.08
N GLU A 172 6.93 12.17 -16.01
CA GLU A 172 6.32 11.12 -16.82
C GLU A 172 6.01 9.88 -15.98
N LEU A 173 6.93 9.48 -15.09
CA LEU A 173 6.69 8.38 -14.13
C LEU A 173 5.53 8.71 -13.18
N ASP A 174 5.40 9.95 -12.76
CA ASP A 174 4.29 10.43 -11.94
C ASP A 174 2.97 10.35 -12.74
N GLU A 175 2.94 10.67 -14.04
CA GLU A 175 1.74 10.46 -14.87
C GLU A 175 1.34 8.98 -15.00
N ILE A 176 2.34 8.10 -15.11
CA ILE A 176 2.16 6.66 -15.31
C ILE A 176 1.66 5.96 -14.05
N ALA A 177 2.24 6.27 -12.90
CA ALA A 177 2.02 5.51 -11.67
C ALA A 177 0.67 5.80 -11.00
N SER A 178 0.16 4.81 -10.27
CA SER A 178 -1.04 4.99 -9.43
C SER A 178 -0.76 5.85 -8.19
N GLU A 179 -1.82 6.40 -7.58
CA GLU A 179 -1.69 7.13 -6.32
C GLU A 179 -1.53 6.21 -5.10
N PRO A 180 -0.84 6.66 -4.03
CA PRO A 180 -0.02 7.86 -3.97
C PRO A 180 1.31 7.67 -4.70
N LYS A 181 1.80 8.69 -5.43
CA LYS A 181 3.09 8.62 -6.16
C LYS A 181 4.27 8.18 -5.30
N SER A 182 4.31 8.60 -4.04
CA SER A 182 5.36 8.23 -3.06
C SER A 182 5.49 6.72 -2.81
N SER A 183 4.45 5.94 -3.13
CA SER A 183 4.42 4.48 -2.99
C SER A 183 4.53 3.73 -4.30
N HIS A 184 4.26 4.37 -5.45
CA HIS A 184 4.18 3.71 -6.75
C HIS A 184 5.26 4.16 -7.75
N VAL A 185 5.94 5.27 -7.48
CA VAL A 185 7.07 5.76 -8.29
C VAL A 185 8.38 5.38 -7.62
N PHE A 186 9.25 4.75 -8.42
CA PHE A 186 10.57 4.34 -8.03
C PHE A 186 11.56 4.87 -9.07
N HIS A 187 12.64 5.47 -8.60
CA HIS A 187 13.72 5.95 -9.45
C HIS A 187 15.04 5.38 -8.94
N VAL A 188 15.89 4.91 -9.85
CA VAL A 188 17.23 4.42 -9.56
C VAL A 188 18.23 5.06 -10.50
N SER A 189 19.46 5.28 -10.02
CA SER A 189 20.51 5.96 -10.78
C SER A 189 20.90 5.24 -12.07
N ASP A 190 20.86 3.92 -12.06
CA ASP A 190 21.31 3.06 -13.16
C ASP A 190 20.81 1.62 -12.95
N PHE A 191 20.97 0.78 -13.97
CA PHE A 191 20.49 -0.60 -13.93
C PHE A 191 21.23 -1.50 -12.93
N ASN A 192 22.44 -1.15 -12.46
CA ASN A 192 23.11 -1.90 -11.39
C ASN A 192 22.44 -1.62 -10.03
N ALA A 193 21.79 -0.47 -9.88
CA ALA A 193 21.09 -0.08 -8.66
C ALA A 193 19.64 -0.61 -8.57
N ILE A 194 19.13 -1.28 -9.61
CA ILE A 194 17.72 -1.70 -9.68
C ILE A 194 17.31 -2.73 -8.61
N ASP A 195 18.26 -3.55 -8.16
CA ASP A 195 18.02 -4.47 -7.05
C ASP A 195 17.79 -3.75 -5.70
N LYS A 196 18.25 -2.49 -5.54
CA LYS A 196 18.05 -1.71 -4.31
C LYS A 196 16.57 -1.43 -4.03
N ILE A 197 15.75 -1.28 -5.07
CA ILE A 197 14.31 -1.00 -4.91
C ILE A 197 13.48 -2.25 -4.73
N ARG A 198 14.02 -3.45 -5.01
CA ARG A 198 13.28 -4.73 -4.94
C ARG A 198 12.59 -4.93 -3.60
N GLY A 199 13.29 -4.68 -2.49
CA GLY A 199 12.74 -4.84 -1.14
C GLY A 199 11.66 -3.79 -0.79
N LYS A 200 11.78 -2.56 -1.30
CA LYS A 200 10.77 -1.50 -1.12
C LYS A 200 9.53 -1.81 -1.98
N LEU A 201 9.73 -2.14 -3.25
CA LEU A 201 8.66 -2.52 -4.17
C LEU A 201 7.89 -3.74 -3.66
N ARG A 202 8.58 -4.81 -3.20
CA ARG A 202 7.96 -5.97 -2.57
C ARG A 202 7.04 -5.57 -1.42
N ARG A 203 7.50 -4.69 -0.52
CA ARG A 203 6.68 -4.22 0.61
C ARG A 203 5.41 -3.51 0.12
N ARG A 204 5.53 -2.59 -0.84
CA ARG A 204 4.39 -1.86 -1.43
C ARG A 204 3.43 -2.78 -2.18
N LEU A 205 3.94 -3.80 -2.85
CA LEU A 205 3.11 -4.80 -3.51
C LEU A 205 2.29 -5.58 -2.49
N CYS A 206 2.95 -6.10 -1.44
CA CYS A 206 2.30 -6.86 -0.38
C CYS A 206 1.43 -5.99 0.54
N GLU A 207 1.58 -4.65 0.56
CA GLU A 207 0.68 -3.71 1.24
C GLU A 207 -0.70 -3.74 0.54
N SER A 208 -1.73 -4.15 1.27
CA SER A 208 -3.12 -4.01 0.86
C SER A 208 -3.46 -2.53 0.89
N GLU A 209 -3.94 -2.01 -0.24
CA GLU A 209 -4.35 -0.61 -0.43
C GLU A 209 -5.09 -0.02 0.78
N ASP A 210 -4.84 1.27 0.99
CA ASP A 210 -5.55 2.09 1.95
C ASP A 210 -7.06 1.93 1.75
N VAL A 211 -7.76 1.57 2.82
CA VAL A 211 -9.23 1.38 2.83
C VAL A 211 -9.96 2.68 2.44
N PHE A 212 -9.26 3.82 2.52
CA PHE A 212 -9.79 5.16 2.26
C PHE A 212 -8.75 6.04 1.53
N PRO A 213 -8.51 5.83 0.22
CA PRO A 213 -7.48 6.57 -0.53
C PRO A 213 -7.78 8.07 -0.60
N GLN A 214 -9.05 8.45 -0.51
CA GLN A 214 -9.50 9.84 -0.45
C GLN A 214 -9.55 10.40 0.98
N GLY A 215 -9.14 9.66 2.00
CA GLY A 215 -9.33 10.00 3.42
C GLY A 215 -10.62 9.39 4.00
N LEU A 216 -10.72 9.37 5.33
CA LEU A 216 -11.88 8.82 6.04
C LEU A 216 -13.15 9.60 5.64
N PRO A 217 -14.31 8.91 5.45
CA PRO A 217 -15.58 9.58 5.18
C PRO A 217 -16.01 10.46 6.36
N ASP A 218 -16.93 11.40 6.14
CA ASP A 218 -17.47 12.29 7.18
C ASP A 218 -18.17 11.54 8.33
N GLU A 219 -18.62 10.31 8.04
CA GLU A 219 -19.20 9.40 9.01
C GLU A 219 -18.50 8.04 8.93
N TYR A 220 -17.93 7.59 10.04
CA TYR A 220 -17.32 6.27 10.15
C TYR A 220 -17.43 5.73 11.57
N ALA A 221 -17.46 4.41 11.67
CA ALA A 221 -17.43 3.74 12.96
C ALA A 221 -16.14 2.95 13.10
N PHE A 222 -15.58 3.03 14.30
CA PHE A 222 -14.34 2.37 14.65
C PHE A 222 -14.65 1.31 15.73
N VAL A 223 -14.48 0.00 15.43
CA VAL A 223 -14.78 -1.11 16.36
C VAL A 223 -13.57 -2.01 16.63
N THR A 224 -13.27 -2.31 17.90
CA THR A 224 -12.21 -3.26 18.31
C THR A 224 -12.58 -4.03 19.59
N THR A 225 -11.81 -5.08 19.87
CA THR A 225 -11.86 -5.84 21.12
C THR A 225 -10.47 -5.96 21.73
N PHE A 226 -10.32 -5.72 23.02
CA PHE A 226 -9.06 -5.95 23.71
C PHE A 226 -9.26 -6.39 25.16
N LYS A 227 -8.18 -6.91 25.72
CA LYS A 227 -8.09 -7.46 27.07
C LYS A 227 -6.80 -7.01 27.71
N PHE A 228 -6.85 -6.38 28.88
CA PHE A 228 -5.63 -6.05 29.60
C PHE A 228 -5.05 -7.29 30.29
N ARG A 229 -3.71 -7.38 30.27
CA ARG A 229 -2.98 -8.40 31.04
C ARG A 229 -2.94 -8.08 32.54
N LYS A 230 -3.05 -6.80 32.92
CA LYS A 230 -3.06 -6.32 34.31
C LYS A 230 -4.11 -5.21 34.45
N THR A 231 -4.80 -5.19 35.59
CA THR A 231 -5.73 -4.12 35.96
C THR A 231 -4.98 -2.81 36.12
N SER A 232 -5.39 -1.74 35.43
CA SER A 232 -4.82 -0.39 35.62
C SER A 232 -5.91 0.64 35.85
N ARG A 233 -6.04 1.10 37.10
CA ARG A 233 -7.10 2.06 37.52
C ARG A 233 -6.56 3.46 37.86
N ARG A 234 -5.26 3.72 37.69
CA ARG A 234 -4.57 4.90 38.27
C ARG A 234 -3.61 5.64 37.32
N GLU A 235 -3.55 5.30 36.04
CA GLU A 235 -2.58 5.89 35.12
C GLU A 235 -3.28 6.47 33.89
N ASP A 236 -2.74 7.55 33.33
CA ASP A 236 -3.23 8.08 32.06
C ASP A 236 -2.79 7.15 30.93
N TRP A 237 -3.74 6.55 30.22
CA TRP A 237 -3.48 5.68 29.09
C TRP A 237 -3.73 6.42 27.77
N TYR A 238 -2.79 6.32 26.82
CA TYR A 238 -2.98 6.81 25.47
C TYR A 238 -3.28 5.61 24.56
N ILE A 239 -4.56 5.24 24.57
CA ILE A 239 -5.05 4.09 23.84
C ILE A 239 -4.82 4.24 22.30
N TRP A 240 -4.59 5.46 21.78
CA TRP A 240 -4.13 5.74 20.41
C TRP A 240 -3.32 7.04 20.35
N GLN A 241 -2.25 7.08 19.55
CA GLN A 241 -1.53 8.32 19.24
C GLN A 241 -1.16 8.39 17.76
N ILE A 242 -1.29 9.57 17.19
CA ILE A 242 -0.73 9.92 15.87
C ILE A 242 0.55 10.71 16.12
N ILE A 243 1.68 10.19 15.66
CA ILE A 243 2.98 10.88 15.69
C ILE A 243 3.35 11.27 14.26
N ASP A 244 3.93 12.45 14.07
CA ASP A 244 4.41 12.88 12.76
C ASP A 244 5.66 12.12 12.31
N LYS A 245 6.18 12.45 11.12
CA LYS A 245 7.42 11.84 10.59
C LYS A 245 8.67 12.08 11.45
N TYR A 246 8.62 13.06 12.35
CA TYR A 246 9.69 13.39 13.31
C TYR A 246 9.47 12.75 14.68
N GLY A 247 8.41 11.96 14.86
CA GLY A 247 8.05 11.32 16.11
C GLY A 247 7.36 12.25 17.11
N ILE A 248 6.94 13.44 16.69
CA ILE A 248 6.22 14.40 17.53
C ILE A 248 4.75 14.02 17.57
N PRO A 249 4.16 13.80 18.75
CA PRO A 249 2.72 13.56 18.88
C PRO A 249 1.90 14.73 18.32
N GLN A 250 1.18 14.48 17.22
CA GLN A 250 0.29 15.48 16.63
C GLN A 250 -0.95 15.73 17.49
N VAL A 251 -1.32 14.78 18.36
CA VAL A 251 -2.43 14.92 19.31
C VAL A 251 -2.13 15.92 20.44
N PHE A 252 -0.90 16.44 20.51
CA PHE A 252 -0.48 17.49 21.46
C PHE A 252 -0.31 18.86 20.80
N THR A 253 -0.45 18.99 19.48
CA THR A 253 -0.37 20.28 18.80
C THR A 253 -1.71 21.03 18.90
N ARG A 254 -1.72 22.33 18.59
CA ARG A 254 -2.95 23.15 18.61
C ARG A 254 -3.99 22.68 17.58
N ASP A 255 -3.62 21.77 16.69
CA ASP A 255 -4.35 21.51 15.45
C ASP A 255 -5.16 20.19 15.51
N ALA A 256 -4.95 19.36 16.53
CA ALA A 256 -5.71 18.11 16.73
C ALA A 256 -6.95 18.27 17.63
N VAL A 257 -8.10 17.72 17.22
CA VAL A 257 -9.35 17.71 18.01
C VAL A 257 -9.34 16.55 18.99
N ARG A 258 -9.13 16.82 20.28
CA ARG A 258 -9.06 15.80 21.33
C ARG A 258 -10.42 15.55 21.99
N ALA A 259 -10.88 14.30 21.96
CA ALA A 259 -12.05 13.83 22.71
C ALA A 259 -11.61 13.04 23.97
N VAL A 260 -12.00 13.49 25.17
CA VAL A 260 -11.68 12.80 26.45
C VAL A 260 -12.95 12.36 27.16
N PHE A 261 -13.23 11.05 27.12
CA PHE A 261 -14.34 10.44 27.85
C PHE A 261 -13.97 10.26 29.33
N ARG A 262 -14.79 10.81 30.23
CA ARG A 262 -14.53 10.79 31.69
C ARG A 262 -15.60 10.04 32.49
N SER A 263 -16.48 9.30 31.82
CA SER A 263 -17.53 8.57 32.53
C SER A 263 -16.94 7.47 33.43
N PRO A 264 -17.53 7.19 34.61
CA PRO A 264 -17.06 6.13 35.51
C PRO A 264 -16.99 4.75 34.85
N GLU A 265 -17.90 4.46 33.91
CA GLU A 265 -17.96 3.22 33.13
C GLU A 265 -16.74 3.03 32.22
N VAL A 266 -16.01 4.10 31.89
CA VAL A 266 -14.74 3.98 31.16
C VAL A 266 -13.67 3.27 32.01
N ALA A 267 -13.78 3.30 33.34
CA ALA A 267 -12.86 2.60 34.23
C ALA A 267 -13.00 1.07 34.13
N ASP A 268 -14.19 0.57 33.74
CA ASP A 268 -14.45 -0.87 33.58
C ASP A 268 -13.62 -1.47 32.46
N LEU A 269 -13.24 -0.66 31.47
CA LEU A 269 -12.39 -1.06 30.37
C LEU A 269 -11.04 -1.66 30.82
N PHE A 270 -10.51 -1.20 31.95
CA PHE A 270 -9.17 -1.52 32.41
C PHE A 270 -9.13 -2.72 33.37
N ASP A 271 -10.12 -3.60 33.28
CA ASP A 271 -10.14 -4.86 34.00
C ASP A 271 -9.42 -6.00 33.20
N ARG A 272 -9.58 -7.26 33.61
CA ARG A 272 -8.94 -8.42 32.93
C ARG A 272 -9.87 -9.15 31.96
N ASN A 273 -11.02 -8.59 31.64
CA ASN A 273 -12.01 -9.16 30.76
C ASN A 273 -11.79 -8.67 29.32
N TRP A 274 -12.49 -9.31 28.40
CA TRP A 274 -12.58 -8.83 27.03
C TRP A 274 -13.64 -7.75 26.97
N HIS A 275 -13.27 -6.60 26.43
CA HIS A 275 -14.21 -5.53 26.15
C HIS A 275 -14.25 -5.22 24.67
N LYS A 276 -15.46 -4.97 24.16
CA LYS A 276 -15.68 -4.42 22.82
C LYS A 276 -15.81 -2.91 22.96
N ILE A 277 -14.93 -2.16 22.29
CA ILE A 277 -15.11 -0.72 22.13
C ILE A 277 -15.59 -0.44 20.73
N ALA A 278 -16.61 0.42 20.61
CA ALA A 278 -16.94 1.07 19.36
C ALA A 278 -16.94 2.59 19.52
N LEU A 279 -16.40 3.32 18.55
CA LEU A 279 -16.73 4.70 18.32
C LEU A 279 -17.66 4.84 17.14
N SER A 280 -18.54 5.82 17.21
CA SER A 280 -19.18 6.40 16.04
C SER A 280 -18.67 7.82 15.88
N ILE A 281 -18.09 8.14 14.73
CA ILE A 281 -17.70 9.50 14.35
C ILE A 281 -18.74 9.98 13.36
N GLN A 282 -19.27 11.17 13.62
CA GLN A 282 -20.10 11.96 12.73
C GLN A 282 -19.46 13.32 12.52
N ALA A 283 -19.98 14.11 11.59
CA ALA A 283 -19.43 15.41 11.22
C ALA A 283 -19.14 16.36 12.41
N GLN A 284 -19.94 16.30 13.48
CA GLN A 284 -19.82 17.20 14.64
C GLN A 284 -19.85 16.48 16.00
N THR A 285 -19.92 15.16 16.01
CA THR A 285 -19.94 14.40 17.26
C THR A 285 -19.10 13.13 17.21
N VAL A 286 -18.65 12.70 18.38
CA VAL A 286 -18.10 11.36 18.60
C VAL A 286 -18.84 10.67 19.73
N SER A 287 -19.29 9.44 19.50
CA SER A 287 -19.94 8.60 20.50
C SER A 287 -19.04 7.41 20.86
N LEU A 288 -18.83 7.17 22.16
CA LEU A 288 -18.17 5.98 22.69
C LEU A 288 -19.19 4.95 23.13
N TYR A 289 -19.00 3.71 22.68
CA TYR A 289 -19.72 2.53 23.11
C TYR A 289 -18.76 1.54 23.75
N LEU A 290 -19.14 0.97 24.88
CA LEU A 290 -18.43 -0.11 25.57
C LEU A 290 -19.38 -1.30 25.69
N ASP A 291 -18.95 -2.47 25.23
CA ASP A 291 -19.73 -3.71 25.23
C ASP A 291 -21.13 -3.53 24.62
N CYS A 292 -21.16 -2.82 23.48
CA CYS A 292 -22.37 -2.45 22.73
C CYS A 292 -23.32 -1.48 23.45
N LYS A 293 -22.93 -0.89 24.58
CA LYS A 293 -23.68 0.12 25.31
C LYS A 293 -23.09 1.51 25.04
N LEU A 294 -23.94 2.48 24.67
CA LEU A 294 -23.53 3.88 24.56
C LEU A 294 -23.11 4.40 25.94
N ILE A 295 -21.88 4.89 26.04
CA ILE A 295 -21.30 5.46 27.26
C ILE A 295 -21.47 6.97 27.28
N GLN A 296 -21.00 7.64 26.22
CA GLN A 296 -21.02 9.08 26.15
C GLN A 296 -20.90 9.55 24.70
N THR A 297 -21.57 10.65 24.37
CA THR A 297 -21.39 11.40 23.11
C THR A 297 -20.77 12.75 23.44
N MET A 298 -19.78 13.19 22.68
CA MET A 298 -19.12 14.48 22.84
C MET A 298 -19.13 15.26 21.52
N PRO A 299 -19.29 16.58 21.56
CA PRO A 299 -19.14 17.42 20.39
C PRO A 299 -17.66 17.49 19.98
N ILE A 300 -17.42 17.66 18.69
CA ILE A 300 -16.09 17.84 18.10
C ILE A 300 -16.08 19.13 17.27
N GLU A 301 -15.00 19.90 17.35
CA GLU A 301 -14.84 21.14 16.58
C GLU A 301 -14.30 20.82 15.17
N GLU A 302 -14.56 21.70 14.19
CA GLU A 302 -13.92 21.60 12.86
C GLU A 302 -12.46 22.07 12.94
N ARG A 303 -11.48 21.28 12.45
CA ARG A 303 -10.05 21.66 12.40
C ARG A 303 -9.27 21.07 11.22
N GLU A 304 -8.04 21.57 11.07
CA GLU A 304 -7.07 21.43 9.98
C GLU A 304 -6.53 19.99 9.76
N ASP A 305 -5.82 19.81 8.64
CA ASP A 305 -5.28 18.53 8.18
C ASP A 305 -4.09 18.05 9.06
N ILE A 306 -3.99 16.73 9.29
CA ILE A 306 -2.80 16.10 9.91
C ILE A 306 -1.76 15.67 8.86
N ASP A 307 -0.51 15.50 9.30
CA ASP A 307 0.55 14.95 8.44
C ASP A 307 0.32 13.45 8.19
N ILE A 308 -0.01 13.12 6.95
CA ILE A 308 -0.24 11.74 6.48
C ILE A 308 1.06 10.89 6.41
N GLN A 309 2.23 11.47 6.64
CA GLN A 309 3.51 10.76 6.69
C GLN A 309 3.85 10.21 8.09
N GLY A 310 2.95 10.40 9.06
CA GLY A 310 3.11 9.95 10.45
C GLY A 310 2.91 8.45 10.68
N LYS A 311 3.03 8.04 11.95
CA LYS A 311 2.71 6.68 12.44
C LYS A 311 1.57 6.71 13.45
N THR A 312 0.87 5.58 13.53
CA THR A 312 -0.11 5.29 14.58
C THR A 312 0.51 4.34 15.61
N VAL A 313 0.40 4.66 16.90
CA VAL A 313 0.89 3.79 17.99
C VAL A 313 -0.17 3.58 19.07
N ILE A 314 -0.13 2.42 19.74
CA ILE A 314 -0.89 2.12 20.96
C ILE A 314 0.11 1.99 22.12
N GLY A 315 -0.09 2.73 23.23
CA GLY A 315 0.87 2.68 24.34
C GLY A 315 0.43 3.33 25.65
N LYS A 316 1.14 2.97 26.73
CA LYS A 316 1.05 3.67 28.02
C LYS A 316 1.90 4.95 27.96
N ARG A 317 1.59 5.90 28.85
CA ARG A 317 2.30 7.16 29.05
C ARG A 317 3.83 7.08 28.88
N LEU A 318 4.31 8.11 28.19
CA LEU A 318 5.55 8.39 27.47
C LEU A 318 6.94 8.04 28.08
N TYR A 319 7.07 7.47 29.27
CA TYR A 319 8.39 7.35 29.91
C TYR A 319 8.87 5.92 30.14
N ASP A 320 7.97 4.92 30.22
CA ASP A 320 8.34 3.59 30.74
C ASP A 320 7.96 2.42 29.82
N SER A 321 7.41 2.69 28.62
CA SER A 321 6.89 1.64 27.74
C SER A 321 7.30 1.83 26.28
N VAL A 322 7.73 0.73 25.67
CA VAL A 322 7.96 0.61 24.23
C VAL A 322 6.59 0.67 23.52
N PRO A 323 6.30 1.69 22.70
CA PRO A 323 5.05 1.76 21.96
C PRO A 323 4.95 0.59 20.98
N ILE A 324 3.75 0.04 20.82
CA ILE A 324 3.49 -1.02 19.84
C ILE A 324 3.11 -0.32 18.53
N ASP A 325 3.96 -0.48 17.51
CA ASP A 325 3.69 -0.02 16.15
C ASP A 325 2.55 -0.89 15.57
N VAL A 326 1.47 -0.26 15.13
CA VAL A 326 0.30 -0.96 14.57
C VAL A 326 0.20 -0.61 13.10
N SER A 327 0.39 -1.61 12.23
CA SER A 327 0.16 -1.43 10.79
C SER A 327 -1.34 -1.35 10.52
N MET A 328 -1.80 -0.30 9.82
CA MET A 328 -3.22 -0.03 9.47
C MET A 328 -3.93 -1.09 8.61
N LYS A 329 -3.40 -2.30 8.48
CA LYS A 329 -4.07 -3.42 7.80
C LYS A 329 -5.18 -4.05 8.63
N THR A 330 -5.11 -3.90 9.94
CA THR A 330 -6.16 -4.31 10.85
C THR A 330 -5.91 -3.60 12.16
N ILE A 331 -6.95 -2.96 12.68
CA ILE A 331 -7.08 -2.38 14.01
C ILE A 331 -6.69 -0.88 14.10
N SER A 332 -7.48 0.12 14.52
CA SER A 332 -8.66 0.17 15.38
C SER A 332 -8.39 0.41 16.88
N THR A 333 -8.00 1.61 17.34
CA THR A 333 -8.08 1.99 18.78
C THR A 333 -8.11 3.52 19.01
N ILE A 334 -8.57 3.97 20.20
CA ILE A 334 -9.07 5.33 20.54
C ILE A 334 -8.23 6.10 21.56
N LEU A 335 -7.74 7.25 21.16
CA LEU A 335 -7.83 8.54 21.83
C LEU A 335 -8.05 9.46 20.64
N LEU A 336 -9.29 9.88 20.33
CA LEU A 336 -9.50 10.55 19.04
C LEU A 336 -8.78 11.89 19.05
N ALA A 337 -7.83 12.02 18.13
CA ALA A 337 -7.73 13.19 17.28
C ALA A 337 -8.75 13.04 16.15
N ILE A 338 -9.71 13.95 16.02
CA ILE A 338 -10.56 14.02 14.83
C ILE A 338 -9.94 15.00 13.87
N VAL A 339 -9.76 14.54 12.64
CA VAL A 339 -9.16 15.32 11.56
C VAL A 339 -10.19 15.37 10.45
N LYS A 340 -10.56 16.57 10.04
CA LYS A 340 -11.32 16.78 8.81
C LYS A 340 -10.30 16.78 7.67
N LYS A 341 -10.45 15.88 6.69
CA LYS A 341 -9.75 16.01 5.42
C LYS A 341 -10.67 16.79 4.49
N ASN A 342 -10.31 18.02 4.15
CA ASN A 342 -11.20 18.84 3.32
C ASN A 342 -10.85 18.70 1.83
N GLU A 343 -11.77 18.13 1.04
CA GLU A 343 -11.73 18.14 -0.43
C GLU A 343 -11.70 19.56 -1.03
N SER A 344 -11.96 20.61 -0.25
CA SER A 344 -12.11 21.98 -0.77
C SER A 344 -10.82 22.76 -1.04
N ILE A 345 -9.63 22.21 -0.74
CA ILE A 345 -8.35 22.86 -1.12
C ILE A 345 -7.92 22.51 -2.57
N PHE A 346 -8.55 21.53 -3.23
CA PHE A 346 -8.24 21.20 -4.64
C PHE A 346 -9.18 21.79 -5.70
N ARG A 347 -10.20 22.59 -5.31
CA ARG A 347 -11.04 23.34 -6.28
C ARG A 347 -10.75 24.84 -6.37
N ARG A 348 -9.60 25.31 -5.87
CA ARG A 348 -9.23 26.74 -5.93
C ARG A 348 -7.89 27.06 -6.59
N LEU A 349 -7.38 26.18 -7.44
CA LEU A 349 -6.21 26.48 -8.28
C LEU A 349 -6.34 26.06 -9.76
N TRP A 350 -7.55 26.02 -10.31
CA TRP A 350 -7.71 26.05 -11.78
C TRP A 350 -9.03 26.73 -12.20
N PRO A 351 -9.01 27.96 -12.75
CA PRO A 351 -10.06 28.46 -13.62
C PRO A 351 -9.75 28.05 -15.07
N LEU A 352 -10.67 27.27 -15.66
CA LEU A 352 -10.75 26.91 -17.09
C LEU A 352 -9.67 25.97 -17.65
#